data_AF-A0A9D6MBF9-F1
#
_entry.id   AF-A0A9D6MBF9-F1
#
_cell.length_a   1.000
_cell.length_b   1.000
_cell.length_c   1.000
_cell.angle_alpha   90.00
_cell.angle_beta   90.00
_cell.angle_gamma   90.00
#
_symmetry.space_group_name_H-M   'P 1'
#
loop_
_entity.id
_entity.type
_entity.pdbx_description
1 polymer ?
#
loop_
_entity_poly.entity_id
_entity_poly.type
_entity_poly.pdbx_seq_one_letter_code
_entity_poly.pdbx_strand_id
1 'polypeptide(L)'
;MRKNSKRIARPLSLPPASGRKPRHRLTARDVIASAEEFTAFTQHFVEVFDRREQQHWSVFYLCGQLANLARKTIEPMVLELYGPDAKAVRALQHFIGQSVWLAEAMIVRGQQLVAAWLSEADGVVIADGSGFPKQGSDSVGVARQYCGHLGKVANCQEGVFLVYAGRGGYTFLDERLYVHQTWFGDEYRERWQRCGIPDEVVFRTEPELALEMMGGLVRRAVVPFRWVTADERFGQNPAFLQGIAELGKWYLAEVPADTRVWKRTPPIEPPGRGPLGRPRLHPRVAKSARPSERVDTLAKHLPRSMWKRYRIKEGSKGAVVADFAFLRVTAVRHGLPGPRQWLVFRRSVTEPVETKSYLSNAPAQCAPGELVRVTGLRWPIETTLKEGKGEVGMDHYETRTWLGWHHHMAQTFMAHLFLARLQLVFKKKSGVDDRSGASVDCPSDSRRRRSHRHRRADRLSPVAQSRRLSLSSQTRSFPPSSAAISA
;
A
#
# COMPACT_ATOMS: atom_id res chain seq x y z
N MET A 1 53.70 -24.02 23.41
CA MET A 1 52.54 -24.62 22.71
C MET A 1 51.76 -23.53 21.99
N ARG A 2 51.86 -23.47 20.66
CA ARG A 2 51.05 -22.58 19.80
C ARG A 2 49.63 -23.15 19.71
N LYS A 3 48.59 -22.36 20.01
CA LYS A 3 47.19 -22.71 19.68
C LYS A 3 46.75 -21.89 18.48
N ASN A 4 46.47 -22.61 17.39
CA ASN A 4 46.01 -22.11 16.10
C ASN A 4 44.69 -21.33 16.24
N SER A 5 44.71 -20.08 15.78
CA SER A 5 43.50 -19.29 15.53
C SER A 5 42.87 -19.77 14.22
N LYS A 6 41.73 -20.48 14.31
CA LYS A 6 40.92 -20.83 13.13
C LYS A 6 40.22 -19.56 12.66
N ARG A 7 40.64 -19.03 11.50
CA ARG A 7 39.87 -18.05 10.70
C ARG A 7 38.47 -18.62 10.47
N ILE A 8 37.47 -18.03 11.12
CA ILE A 8 36.06 -18.28 10.82
C ILE A 8 35.79 -17.61 9.47
N ALA A 9 35.61 -18.41 8.43
CA ALA A 9 35.18 -17.93 7.13
C ALA A 9 33.81 -17.24 7.26
N ARG A 10 33.67 -16.04 6.69
CA ARG A 10 32.41 -15.32 6.54
C ARG A 10 31.36 -16.26 5.91
N PRO A 11 30.14 -16.38 6.45
CA PRO A 11 29.07 -17.09 5.74
C PRO A 11 28.82 -16.37 4.42
N LEU A 12 28.83 -17.13 3.32
CA LEU A 12 28.29 -16.67 2.04
C LEU A 12 26.88 -16.13 2.29
N SER A 13 26.64 -14.89 1.84
CA SER A 13 25.35 -14.20 1.90
C SER A 13 24.22 -15.17 1.56
N LEU A 14 23.30 -15.38 2.51
CA LEU A 14 22.07 -16.10 2.24
C LEU A 14 21.38 -15.41 1.04
N PRO A 15 20.90 -16.17 0.04
CA PRO A 15 20.20 -15.58 -1.09
C PRO A 15 18.95 -14.84 -0.58
N PRO A 16 18.48 -13.80 -1.30
CA PRO A 16 17.26 -13.09 -0.93
C PRO A 16 16.11 -14.08 -0.77
N ALA A 17 15.14 -13.75 0.08
CA ALA A 17 14.01 -14.60 0.49
C ALA A 17 13.15 -15.15 -0.68
N SER A 18 13.44 -14.76 -1.91
CA SER A 18 12.81 -15.22 -3.14
C SER A 18 13.33 -16.58 -3.66
N GLY A 19 14.47 -17.08 -3.17
CA GLY A 19 15.03 -18.39 -3.55
C GLY A 19 15.40 -18.55 -5.04
N ARG A 20 15.32 -17.49 -5.84
CA ARG A 20 15.82 -17.44 -7.23
C ARG A 20 17.12 -16.65 -7.24
N LYS A 21 18.15 -17.14 -7.93
CA LYS A 21 19.32 -16.32 -8.28
C LYS A 21 18.81 -15.06 -9.00
N PRO A 22 19.31 -13.85 -8.67
CA PRO A 22 18.94 -12.64 -9.39
C PRO A 22 19.11 -12.87 -10.89
N ARG A 23 18.04 -12.71 -11.67
CA ARG A 23 18.08 -12.93 -13.14
C ARG A 23 18.99 -11.91 -13.83
N HIS A 24 19.27 -10.79 -13.17
CA HIS A 24 20.19 -9.76 -13.63
C HIS A 24 21.25 -9.54 -12.55
N ARG A 25 22.52 -9.75 -12.88
CA ARG A 25 23.62 -9.14 -12.12
C ARG A 25 23.67 -7.69 -12.54
N LEU A 26 23.49 -6.77 -11.60
CA LEU A 26 23.74 -5.34 -11.84
C LEU A 26 25.18 -5.19 -12.33
N THR A 27 25.36 -4.46 -13.41
CA THR A 27 26.68 -4.11 -13.94
C THR A 27 27.25 -2.90 -13.18
N ALA A 28 28.54 -2.62 -13.31
CA ALA A 28 29.13 -1.39 -12.77
C ALA A 28 28.43 -0.12 -13.30
N ARG A 29 27.97 -0.14 -14.56
CA ARG A 29 27.17 0.94 -15.15
C ARG A 29 25.82 1.10 -14.48
N ASP A 30 25.16 -0.01 -14.10
CA ASP A 30 23.88 0.04 -13.38
C ASP A 30 24.06 0.62 -11.96
N VAL A 31 25.19 0.35 -11.31
CA VAL A 31 25.52 0.94 -10.01
C VAL A 31 25.71 2.45 -10.12
N ILE A 32 26.48 2.92 -11.12
CA ILE A 32 26.67 4.36 -11.37
C ILE A 32 25.32 5.03 -11.69
N ALA A 33 24.53 4.43 -12.58
CA ALA A 33 23.21 4.95 -12.91
C ALA A 33 22.28 4.99 -11.69
N SER A 34 22.39 4.03 -10.76
CA SER A 34 21.61 4.05 -9.52
C SER A 34 22.00 5.22 -8.62
N ALA A 35 23.29 5.58 -8.55
CA ALA A 35 23.76 6.73 -7.78
C ALA A 35 23.32 8.07 -8.40
N GLU A 36 23.33 8.17 -9.74
CA GLU A 36 22.79 9.32 -10.46
C GLU A 36 21.29 9.48 -10.23
N GLU A 37 20.51 8.38 -10.36
CA GLU A 37 19.07 8.38 -10.07
C GLU A 37 18.81 8.72 -8.59
N PHE A 38 19.64 8.27 -7.65
CA PHE A 38 19.51 8.62 -6.23
C PHE A 38 19.75 10.11 -6.00
N THR A 39 20.77 10.68 -6.65
CA THR A 39 21.06 12.11 -6.58
C THR A 39 19.88 12.91 -7.11
N ALA A 40 19.34 12.56 -8.28
CA ALA A 40 18.15 13.19 -8.83
C ALA A 40 16.91 13.01 -7.93
N PHE A 41 16.74 11.82 -7.36
CA PHE A 41 15.63 11.49 -6.45
C PHE A 41 15.62 12.42 -5.22
N THR A 42 16.76 12.60 -4.57
CA THR A 42 16.86 13.44 -3.37
C THR A 42 16.60 14.91 -3.64
N GLN A 43 16.82 15.40 -4.87
CA GLN A 43 16.47 16.78 -5.26
C GLN A 43 14.98 17.07 -5.19
N HIS A 44 14.11 16.06 -5.22
CA HIS A 44 12.68 16.29 -5.06
C HIS A 44 12.29 16.76 -3.66
N PHE A 45 13.15 16.60 -2.65
CA PHE A 45 12.83 16.87 -1.24
C PHE A 45 13.58 18.06 -0.65
N VAL A 46 14.34 18.83 -1.46
CA VAL A 46 15.11 19.98 -0.94
C VAL A 46 14.22 20.99 -0.24
N GLU A 47 13.07 21.31 -0.85
CA GLU A 47 12.10 22.29 -0.33
C GLU A 47 11.34 21.82 0.92
N VAL A 48 11.51 20.55 1.32
CA VAL A 48 10.92 20.04 2.58
C VAL A 48 11.70 20.53 3.80
N PHE A 49 12.96 20.92 3.61
CA PHE A 49 13.87 21.27 4.69
C PHE A 49 14.16 22.77 4.73
N ASP A 50 14.02 23.38 5.90
CA ASP A 50 14.35 24.78 6.12
C ASP A 50 15.88 25.01 6.18
N ARG A 51 16.62 23.97 6.57
CA ARG A 51 18.08 24.04 6.80
C ARG A 51 18.84 23.07 5.92
N ARG A 52 19.99 23.52 5.40
CA ARG A 52 20.89 22.69 4.59
C ARG A 52 21.41 21.47 5.35
N GLU A 53 21.59 21.59 6.66
CA GLU A 53 21.99 20.48 7.52
C GLU A 53 20.92 19.39 7.60
N GLN A 54 19.63 19.76 7.62
CA GLN A 54 18.54 18.79 7.59
C GLN A 54 18.51 18.04 6.26
N GLN A 55 18.68 18.76 5.15
CA GLN A 55 18.80 18.15 3.83
C GLN A 55 19.99 17.16 3.78
N HIS A 56 21.17 17.59 4.27
CA HIS A 56 22.35 16.72 4.36
C HIS A 56 22.03 15.44 5.14
N TRP A 57 21.50 15.57 6.35
CA TRP A 57 21.23 14.42 7.22
C TRP A 57 20.11 13.53 6.69
N SER A 58 19.13 14.08 5.95
CA SER A 58 18.14 13.28 5.23
C SER A 58 18.79 12.40 4.17
N VAL A 59 19.65 12.97 3.33
CA VAL A 59 20.36 12.22 2.28
C VAL A 59 21.24 11.14 2.92
N PHE A 60 21.98 11.50 3.97
CA PHE A 60 22.82 10.55 4.71
C PHE A 60 22.01 9.40 5.31
N TYR A 61 20.85 9.71 5.92
CA TYR A 61 19.97 8.70 6.50
C TYR A 61 19.42 7.73 5.43
N LEU A 62 19.00 8.25 4.27
CA LEU A 62 18.58 7.43 3.14
C LEU A 62 19.71 6.53 2.62
N CYS A 63 20.94 7.04 2.51
CA CYS A 63 22.11 6.22 2.19
C CYS A 63 22.29 5.09 3.21
N GLY A 64 22.17 5.39 4.50
CA GLY A 64 22.22 4.41 5.59
C GLY A 64 21.12 3.35 5.48
N GLN A 65 19.90 3.74 5.11
CA GLN A 65 18.78 2.82 4.92
C GLN A 65 18.95 1.95 3.67
N LEU A 66 19.61 2.43 2.64
CA LEU A 66 19.87 1.68 1.40
C LEU A 66 21.18 0.87 1.45
N ALA A 67 22.06 1.14 2.42
CA ALA A 67 23.32 0.43 2.59
C ALA A 67 23.11 -1.02 3.07
N ASN A 68 24.06 -1.90 2.75
CA ASN A 68 24.04 -3.31 3.14
C ASN A 68 24.48 -3.52 4.61
N LEU A 69 23.74 -2.92 5.54
CA LEU A 69 23.97 -3.00 6.98
C LEU A 69 23.12 -4.09 7.62
N ALA A 70 23.69 -4.84 8.56
CA ALA A 70 22.95 -5.84 9.34
C ALA A 70 21.85 -5.21 10.21
N ARG A 71 22.14 -4.04 10.80
CA ARG A 71 21.17 -3.21 11.51
C ARG A 71 21.28 -1.78 10.99
N LYS A 72 20.16 -1.22 10.56
CA LYS A 72 20.06 0.13 9.96
C LYS A 72 19.67 1.15 11.04
N THR A 73 20.36 1.11 12.18
CA THR A 73 20.26 2.11 13.24
C THR A 73 21.29 3.22 13.02
N ILE A 74 21.11 4.35 13.69
CA ILE A 74 21.90 5.57 13.46
C ILE A 74 23.40 5.33 13.66
N GLU A 75 23.81 4.65 14.72
CA GLU A 75 25.23 4.40 15.00
C GLU A 75 25.88 3.53 13.92
N PRO A 76 25.38 2.32 13.57
CA PRO A 76 25.90 1.55 12.45
C PRO A 76 25.97 2.31 11.12
N MET A 77 24.97 3.15 10.80
CA MET A 77 25.00 3.99 9.59
C MET A 77 26.20 4.94 9.61
N VAL A 78 26.44 5.61 10.73
CA VAL A 78 27.56 6.55 10.87
C VAL A 78 28.89 5.82 10.83
N LEU A 79 29.05 4.74 11.61
CA LEU A 79 30.30 3.99 11.67
C LEU A 79 30.73 3.45 10.29
N GLU A 80 29.78 2.95 9.49
CA GLU A 80 30.08 2.39 8.17
C GLU A 80 30.29 3.48 7.10
N LEU A 81 29.43 4.50 7.06
CA LEU A 81 29.41 5.47 5.96
C LEU A 81 30.26 6.72 6.21
N TYR A 82 30.55 7.04 7.47
CA TYR A 82 31.25 8.25 7.89
C TYR A 82 32.50 7.96 8.73
N GLY A 83 32.58 6.77 9.32
CA GLY A 83 33.62 6.39 10.29
C GLY A 83 33.21 6.70 11.74
N PRO A 84 34.06 6.35 12.72
CA PRO A 84 33.77 6.53 14.14
C PRO A 84 33.77 8.02 14.54
N ASP A 85 32.61 8.65 14.50
CA ASP A 85 32.39 10.04 14.93
C ASP A 85 31.15 10.17 15.84
N ALA A 86 31.40 10.37 17.12
CA ALA A 86 30.34 10.54 18.12
C ALA A 86 29.48 11.80 17.92
N LYS A 87 30.05 12.87 17.33
CA LYS A 87 29.29 14.10 17.01
C LYS A 87 28.34 13.84 15.84
N ALA A 88 28.78 13.09 14.83
CA ALA A 88 27.92 12.69 13.71
C ALA A 88 26.76 11.79 14.18
N VAL A 89 27.02 10.82 15.07
CA VAL A 89 25.95 10.01 15.71
C VAL A 89 24.92 10.91 16.39
N ARG A 90 25.38 11.85 17.23
CA ARG A 90 24.48 12.77 17.95
C ARG A 90 23.72 13.70 17.01
N ALA A 91 24.36 14.18 15.94
CA ALA A 91 23.73 15.03 14.94
C ALA A 91 22.61 14.29 14.19
N LEU A 92 22.84 13.04 13.80
CA LEU A 92 21.82 12.23 13.13
C LEU A 92 20.69 11.81 14.07
N GLN A 93 20.98 11.55 15.35
CA GLN A 93 19.97 11.36 16.40
C GLN A 93 19.11 12.61 16.57
N HIS A 94 19.71 13.80 16.57
CA HIS A 94 18.97 15.06 16.63
C HIS A 94 18.11 15.27 15.37
N PHE A 95 18.65 15.01 14.18
CA PHE A 95 17.91 15.11 12.91
C PHE A 95 16.63 14.28 12.92
N ILE A 96 16.72 13.01 13.33
CA ILE A 96 15.54 12.13 13.39
C ILE A 96 14.65 12.49 14.59
N GLY A 97 15.20 12.59 15.80
CA GLY A 97 14.39 12.61 17.02
C GLY A 97 13.84 13.98 17.43
N GLN A 98 14.44 15.09 16.99
CA GLN A 98 14.24 16.42 17.58
C GLN A 98 14.15 17.57 16.57
N SER A 99 14.76 17.45 15.39
CA SER A 99 14.79 18.54 14.41
C SER A 99 13.40 18.82 13.84
N VAL A 100 12.98 20.08 13.80
CA VAL A 100 11.58 20.49 13.52
C VAL A 100 11.19 20.53 12.03
N TRP A 101 11.62 19.57 11.21
CA TRP A 101 11.14 19.46 9.82
C TRP A 101 9.79 18.74 9.73
N LEU A 102 9.03 18.97 8.66
CA LEU A 102 7.67 18.47 8.54
C LEU A 102 7.63 17.10 7.83
N ALA A 103 7.44 16.02 8.59
CA ALA A 103 7.23 14.67 8.04
C ALA A 103 6.13 14.64 6.98
N GLU A 104 5.00 15.31 7.23
CA GLU A 104 3.88 15.34 6.29
C GLU A 104 4.28 15.97 4.94
N ALA A 105 5.12 17.02 4.93
CA ALA A 105 5.58 17.63 3.69
C ALA A 105 6.41 16.64 2.84
N MET A 106 7.25 15.81 3.48
CA MET A 106 7.97 14.72 2.81
C MET A 106 7.01 13.66 2.26
N ILE A 107 6.02 13.24 3.05
CA ILE A 107 5.01 12.26 2.65
C ILE A 107 4.19 12.77 1.45
N VAL A 108 3.70 14.01 1.49
CA VAL A 108 2.95 14.63 0.39
C VAL A 108 3.82 14.74 -0.87
N ARG A 109 5.11 15.09 -0.73
CA ARG A 109 6.03 15.10 -1.87
C ARG A 109 6.23 13.69 -2.43
N GLY A 110 6.36 12.68 -1.58
CA GLY A 110 6.38 11.27 -1.97
C GLY A 110 5.12 10.85 -2.73
N GLN A 111 3.93 11.26 -2.26
CA GLN A 111 2.65 11.03 -2.94
C GLN A 111 2.65 11.61 -4.37
N GLN A 112 3.21 12.80 -4.59
CA GLN A 112 3.33 13.39 -5.94
C GLN A 112 4.22 12.54 -6.86
N LEU A 113 5.31 11.98 -6.35
CA LEU A 113 6.20 11.09 -7.10
C LEU A 113 5.53 9.74 -7.39
N VAL A 114 4.76 9.19 -6.45
CA VAL A 114 3.91 8.00 -6.68
C VAL A 114 2.91 8.27 -7.81
N ALA A 115 2.26 9.43 -7.79
CA ALA A 115 1.35 9.86 -8.85
C ALA A 115 2.07 9.88 -10.21
N ALA A 116 3.27 10.47 -10.27
CA ALA A 116 4.04 10.60 -11.50
C ALA A 116 4.60 9.27 -12.04
N TRP A 117 4.98 8.33 -11.17
CA TRP A 117 5.75 7.15 -11.59
C TRP A 117 4.98 5.83 -11.58
N LEU A 118 4.05 5.68 -10.65
CA LEU A 118 3.39 4.41 -10.36
C LEU A 118 1.89 4.42 -10.64
N SER A 119 1.28 5.61 -10.70
CA SER A 119 -0.17 5.70 -10.59
C SER A 119 -0.95 5.39 -11.87
N GLU A 120 -2.21 5.01 -11.68
CA GLU A 120 -3.18 4.75 -12.72
C GLU A 120 -4.59 5.08 -12.21
N ALA A 121 -5.54 5.32 -13.13
CA ALA A 121 -6.90 5.74 -12.76
C ALA A 121 -7.68 4.70 -11.93
N ASP A 122 -7.34 3.42 -12.07
CA ASP A 122 -7.91 2.28 -11.34
C ASP A 122 -6.95 1.74 -10.25
N GLY A 123 -6.06 2.60 -9.77
CA GLY A 123 -5.12 2.32 -8.68
C GLY A 123 -5.82 1.84 -7.40
N VAL A 124 -5.09 1.05 -6.62
CA VAL A 124 -5.55 0.47 -5.35
C VAL A 124 -4.79 1.08 -4.19
N VAL A 125 -5.51 1.56 -3.19
CA VAL A 125 -4.97 1.90 -1.87
C VAL A 125 -5.28 0.77 -0.91
N ILE A 126 -4.27 0.26 -0.24
CA ILE A 126 -4.39 -0.88 0.68
C ILE A 126 -4.16 -0.35 2.09
N ALA A 127 -5.07 -0.64 3.02
CA ALA A 127 -4.91 -0.32 4.44
C ALA A 127 -4.55 -1.59 5.22
N ASP A 128 -3.52 -1.48 6.06
CA ASP A 128 -3.11 -2.56 6.98
C ASP A 128 -2.40 -1.98 8.20
N GLY A 129 -2.41 -2.74 9.30
CA GLY A 129 -1.67 -2.45 10.52
C GLY A 129 -0.34 -3.21 10.57
N SER A 130 0.68 -2.66 11.22
CA SER A 130 1.90 -3.40 11.51
C SER A 130 2.43 -3.11 12.91
N GLY A 131 2.75 -4.19 13.63
CA GLY A 131 3.40 -4.13 14.93
C GLY A 131 4.92 -4.11 14.85
N PHE A 132 5.53 -3.38 15.78
CA PHE A 132 6.97 -3.24 15.99
C PHE A 132 7.27 -3.63 17.45
N PRO A 133 7.84 -4.82 17.71
CA PRO A 133 8.21 -5.23 19.05
C PRO A 133 9.18 -4.23 19.70
N LYS A 134 8.96 -3.94 20.99
CA LYS A 134 9.79 -3.02 21.76
C LYS A 134 10.13 -3.60 23.12
N GLN A 135 11.33 -3.26 23.59
CA GLN A 135 11.77 -3.53 24.96
C GLN A 135 11.66 -2.23 25.75
N GLY A 136 11.09 -2.30 26.96
CA GLY A 136 10.86 -1.13 27.83
C GLY A 136 9.57 -0.35 27.55
N SER A 137 9.38 0.75 28.27
CA SER A 137 8.13 1.53 28.34
C SER A 137 8.24 2.96 27.81
N ASP A 138 9.42 3.37 27.34
CA ASP A 138 9.72 4.75 26.96
C ASP A 138 9.39 5.11 25.49
N SER A 139 9.05 4.14 24.64
CA SER A 139 8.74 4.42 23.23
C SER A 139 7.31 4.93 23.09
N VAL A 140 7.12 6.04 22.36
CA VAL A 140 5.81 6.64 22.09
C VAL A 140 4.75 5.61 21.64
N GLY A 141 3.58 5.60 22.27
CA GLY A 141 2.48 4.69 21.92
C GLY A 141 2.72 3.20 22.21
N VAL A 142 3.84 2.81 22.84
CA VAL A 142 4.11 1.40 23.16
C VAL A 142 3.13 0.87 24.22
N ALA A 143 2.58 -0.31 24.00
CA ALA A 143 1.71 -0.98 24.96
C ALA A 143 1.81 -2.51 24.83
N ARG A 144 1.34 -3.23 25.85
CA ARG A 144 1.09 -4.68 25.74
C ARG A 144 -0.21 -4.92 24.99
N GLN A 145 -0.09 -5.23 23.70
CA GLN A 145 -1.20 -5.43 22.78
C GLN A 145 -0.88 -6.55 21.79
N TYR A 146 -1.84 -6.95 20.95
CA TYR A 146 -1.64 -8.04 20.00
C TYR A 146 -0.66 -7.63 18.90
N CYS A 147 0.59 -8.08 18.99
CA CYS A 147 1.60 -7.76 17.99
C CYS A 147 1.47 -8.71 16.79
N GLY A 148 0.91 -8.23 15.68
CA GLY A 148 0.76 -9.02 14.46
C GLY A 148 2.07 -9.62 13.93
N HIS A 149 3.21 -8.95 14.15
CA HIS A 149 4.54 -9.47 13.77
C HIS A 149 4.95 -10.70 14.59
N LEU A 150 4.56 -10.77 15.87
CA LEU A 150 4.89 -11.89 16.77
C LEU A 150 3.75 -12.92 16.87
N GLY A 151 2.57 -12.63 16.33
CA GLY A 151 1.39 -13.48 16.42
C GLY A 151 0.84 -13.65 17.85
N LYS A 152 1.21 -12.76 18.79
CA LYS A 152 0.84 -12.86 20.20
C LYS A 152 0.78 -11.49 20.87
N VAL A 153 0.17 -11.44 22.05
CA VAL A 153 0.23 -10.26 22.91
C VAL A 153 1.67 -10.04 23.38
N ALA A 154 2.21 -8.87 23.07
CA ALA A 154 3.56 -8.48 23.40
C ALA A 154 3.64 -6.96 23.59
N ASN A 155 4.74 -6.48 24.14
CA ASN A 155 5.01 -5.05 24.18
C ASN A 155 5.44 -4.58 22.78
N CYS A 156 4.61 -3.76 22.13
CA CYS A 156 4.87 -3.26 20.79
C CYS A 156 4.29 -1.86 20.57
N GLN A 157 4.89 -1.15 19.61
CA GLN A 157 4.26 -0.02 18.92
C GLN A 157 3.50 -0.57 17.72
N GLU A 158 2.43 0.10 17.31
CA GLU A 158 1.66 -0.25 16.12
C GLU A 158 1.52 0.97 15.23
N GLY A 159 1.68 0.77 13.93
CA GLY A 159 1.40 1.78 12.92
C GLY A 159 0.31 1.29 11.97
N VAL A 160 -0.52 2.22 11.50
CA VAL A 160 -1.46 2.00 10.41
C VAL A 160 -0.86 2.60 9.15
N PHE A 161 -0.88 1.85 8.06
CA PHE A 161 -0.20 2.21 6.83
C PHE A 161 -1.15 2.16 5.64
N LEU A 162 -1.01 3.14 4.74
CA LEU A 162 -1.57 3.07 3.40
C LEU A 162 -0.48 2.72 2.40
N VAL A 163 -0.76 1.75 1.52
CA VAL A 163 0.12 1.35 0.41
C VAL A 163 -0.60 1.57 -0.91
N TYR A 164 0.08 2.19 -1.87
CA TYR A 164 -0.36 2.25 -3.26
C TYR A 164 0.03 0.96 -3.98
N ALA A 165 -0.87 0.42 -4.80
CA ALA A 165 -0.56 -0.63 -5.74
C ALA A 165 -1.20 -0.36 -7.10
N GLY A 166 -0.39 -0.51 -8.15
CA GLY A 166 -0.82 -0.45 -9.54
C GLY A 166 0.11 -1.25 -10.46
N ARG A 167 -0.12 -1.17 -11.77
CA ARG A 167 0.71 -1.85 -12.79
C ARG A 167 2.16 -1.36 -12.82
N GLY A 168 2.40 -0.12 -12.38
CA GLY A 168 3.75 0.45 -12.26
C GLY A 168 4.55 -0.10 -11.08
N GLY A 169 3.90 -0.69 -10.08
CA GLY A 169 4.54 -1.17 -8.85
C GLY A 169 3.72 -0.82 -7.62
N TYR A 170 4.36 -0.87 -6.47
CA TYR A 170 3.74 -0.59 -5.18
C TYR A 170 4.71 0.11 -4.23
N THR A 171 4.18 0.91 -3.31
CA THR A 171 4.97 1.60 -2.27
C THR A 171 4.05 2.20 -1.21
N PHE A 172 4.62 2.59 -0.07
CA PHE A 172 3.90 3.31 0.97
C PHE A 172 3.37 4.69 0.52
N LEU A 173 2.25 5.13 1.09
CA LEU A 173 1.60 6.41 0.80
C LEU A 173 1.44 7.32 2.01
N ASP A 174 1.06 6.77 3.16
CA ASP A 174 0.72 7.53 4.36
C ASP A 174 0.80 6.61 5.58
N GLU A 175 0.95 7.20 6.76
CA GLU A 175 1.12 6.49 8.03
C GLU A 175 0.47 7.23 9.20
N ARG A 176 0.02 6.46 10.19
CA ARG A 176 -0.35 6.96 11.51
C ARG A 176 0.20 6.03 12.57
N LEU A 177 0.77 6.59 13.63
CA LEU A 177 1.06 5.84 14.83
C LEU A 177 -0.27 5.53 15.53
N TYR A 178 -0.51 4.27 15.87
CA TYR A 178 -1.62 3.89 16.72
C TYR A 178 -1.22 4.07 18.19
N VAL A 179 -1.84 5.04 18.85
CA VAL A 179 -1.64 5.30 20.28
C VAL A 179 -2.67 4.51 21.06
N HIS A 180 -2.22 3.49 21.79
CA HIS A 180 -3.10 2.60 22.56
C HIS A 180 -3.91 3.39 23.60
N GLN A 181 -5.18 3.02 23.81
CA GLN A 181 -6.14 3.77 24.64
C GLN A 181 -5.64 4.09 26.05
N THR A 182 -4.81 3.21 26.63
CA THR A 182 -4.21 3.44 27.96
C THR A 182 -3.38 4.73 28.03
N TRP A 183 -2.75 5.16 26.93
CA TRP A 183 -1.96 6.39 26.88
C TRP A 183 -2.75 7.67 27.13
N PHE A 184 -4.08 7.60 27.02
CA PHE A 184 -4.96 8.75 27.25
C PHE A 184 -5.35 8.91 28.72
N GLY A 185 -4.99 7.97 29.60
CA GLY A 185 -5.18 8.06 31.05
C GLY A 185 -4.14 8.96 31.73
N ASP A 186 -4.47 9.47 32.92
CA ASP A 186 -3.61 10.42 33.65
C ASP A 186 -2.26 9.82 34.04
N GLU A 187 -2.22 8.51 34.29
CA GLU A 187 -1.01 7.71 34.55
C GLU A 187 0.01 7.68 33.38
N TYR A 188 -0.37 8.13 32.18
CA TYR A 188 0.50 8.23 31.01
C TYR A 188 0.91 9.67 30.68
N ARG A 189 0.46 10.70 31.42
CA ARG A 189 0.73 12.11 31.08
C ARG A 189 2.21 12.47 31.10
N GLU A 190 2.98 11.97 32.06
CA GLU A 190 4.43 12.21 32.08
C GLU A 190 5.11 11.60 30.84
N ARG A 191 4.73 10.38 30.46
CA ARG A 191 5.24 9.72 29.25
C ARG A 191 4.79 10.43 27.97
N TRP A 192 3.55 10.91 27.94
CA TRP A 192 3.00 11.71 26.85
C TRP A 192 3.86 12.95 26.58
N GLN A 193 4.15 13.72 27.63
CA GLN A 193 5.01 14.91 27.57
C GLN A 193 6.45 14.56 27.16
N ARG A 194 7.05 13.53 27.79
CA ARG A 194 8.41 13.08 27.46
C ARG A 194 8.56 12.59 26.02
N CYS A 195 7.51 11.96 25.47
CA CYS A 195 7.48 11.52 24.09
C CYS A 195 7.14 12.66 23.11
N GLY A 196 6.65 13.79 23.61
CA GLY A 196 6.23 14.94 22.80
C GLY A 196 5.02 14.63 21.92
N ILE A 197 4.04 13.89 22.44
CA ILE A 197 2.77 13.69 21.72
C ILE A 197 1.99 15.02 21.76
N PRO A 198 1.47 15.53 20.63
CA PRO A 198 0.68 16.76 20.61
C PRO A 198 -0.62 16.65 21.43
N ASP A 199 -1.03 17.73 22.10
CA ASP A 199 -2.19 17.74 23.01
C ASP A 199 -3.53 17.53 22.28
N GLU A 200 -3.58 17.87 20.99
CA GLU A 200 -4.75 17.68 20.13
C GLU A 200 -4.97 16.23 19.70
N VAL A 201 -4.00 15.33 19.95
CA VAL A 201 -4.16 13.91 19.63
C VAL A 201 -5.25 13.32 20.53
N VAL A 202 -6.30 12.79 19.91
CA VAL A 202 -7.39 12.07 20.58
C VAL A 202 -7.38 10.60 20.19
N PHE A 203 -7.98 9.75 21.02
CA PHE A 203 -8.04 8.32 20.74
C PHE A 203 -8.79 8.06 19.42
N ARG A 204 -8.16 7.23 18.58
CA ARG A 204 -8.69 6.75 17.30
C ARG A 204 -8.33 5.27 17.15
N THR A 205 -9.30 4.48 16.72
CA THR A 205 -9.09 3.10 16.30
C THR A 205 -8.33 3.05 14.97
N GLU A 206 -7.69 1.91 14.66
CA GLU A 206 -6.98 1.77 13.38
C GLU A 206 -7.85 2.03 12.14
N PRO A 207 -9.12 1.56 12.06
CA PRO A 207 -9.98 1.90 10.92
C PRO A 207 -10.29 3.40 10.82
N GLU A 208 -10.40 4.12 11.93
CA GLU A 208 -10.59 5.57 11.92
C GLU A 208 -9.34 6.29 11.40
N LEU A 209 -8.14 5.87 11.83
CA LEU A 209 -6.87 6.38 11.32
C LEU A 209 -6.72 6.13 9.81
N ALA A 210 -7.06 4.92 9.35
CA ALA A 210 -7.04 4.58 7.93
C ALA A 210 -8.01 5.46 7.11
N LEU A 211 -9.23 5.69 7.60
CA LEU A 211 -10.18 6.59 6.96
C LEU A 211 -9.70 8.05 6.93
N GLU A 212 -9.09 8.53 8.01
CA GLU A 212 -8.53 9.87 8.08
C GLU A 212 -7.46 10.06 7.00
N MET A 213 -6.51 9.12 6.89
CA MET A 213 -5.47 9.13 5.86
C MET A 213 -6.07 9.09 4.45
N MET A 214 -7.06 8.22 4.19
CA MET A 214 -7.74 8.15 2.90
C MET A 214 -8.48 9.46 2.57
N GLY A 215 -9.12 10.07 3.55
CA GLY A 215 -9.75 11.38 3.41
C GLY A 215 -8.72 12.46 3.06
N GLY A 216 -7.53 12.41 3.67
CA GLY A 216 -6.39 13.26 3.31
C GLY A 216 -5.96 13.09 1.86
N LEU A 217 -5.79 11.85 1.39
CA LEU A 217 -5.47 11.56 -0.02
C LEU A 217 -6.52 12.10 -1.00
N VAL A 218 -7.82 11.94 -0.67
CA VAL A 218 -8.92 12.43 -1.51
C VAL A 218 -8.95 13.96 -1.54
N ARG A 219 -8.80 14.63 -0.39
CA ARG A 219 -8.77 16.10 -0.31
C ARG A 219 -7.60 16.71 -1.06
N ARG A 220 -6.40 16.12 -0.92
CA ARG A 220 -5.20 16.58 -1.64
C ARG A 220 -5.28 16.33 -3.14
N ALA A 221 -6.01 15.30 -3.57
CA ALA A 221 -6.22 14.92 -4.97
C ALA A 221 -4.91 14.71 -5.76
N VAL A 222 -3.83 14.31 -5.09
CA VAL A 222 -2.49 14.13 -5.69
C VAL A 222 -2.35 12.77 -6.37
N VAL A 223 -2.73 11.69 -5.67
CA VAL A 223 -2.59 10.32 -6.18
C VAL A 223 -3.96 9.83 -6.66
N PRO A 224 -4.13 9.46 -7.95
CA PRO A 224 -5.35 8.86 -8.41
C PRO A 224 -5.47 7.43 -7.88
N PHE A 225 -6.63 7.10 -7.33
CA PHE A 225 -7.00 5.73 -6.98
C PHE A 225 -8.52 5.61 -6.99
N ARG A 226 -8.98 4.40 -7.31
CA ARG A 226 -10.41 4.06 -7.34
C ARG A 226 -10.77 3.05 -6.26
N TRP A 227 -9.86 2.12 -6.01
CA TRP A 227 -10.08 0.99 -5.16
C TRP A 227 -9.40 1.17 -3.81
N VAL A 228 -10.06 0.66 -2.78
CA VAL A 228 -9.52 0.45 -1.45
C VAL A 228 -9.63 -1.04 -1.13
N THR A 229 -8.57 -1.62 -0.58
CA THR A 229 -8.61 -2.98 -0.04
C THR A 229 -8.13 -2.99 1.39
N ALA A 230 -8.71 -3.87 2.19
CA ALA A 230 -8.29 -4.05 3.58
C ALA A 230 -8.54 -5.50 4.01
N ASP A 231 -7.86 -5.91 5.08
CA ASP A 231 -8.04 -7.23 5.67
C ASP A 231 -9.35 -7.37 6.46
N GLU A 232 -9.52 -8.52 7.09
CA GLU A 232 -10.71 -8.83 7.89
C GLU A 232 -10.89 -7.87 9.09
N ARG A 233 -9.80 -7.43 9.73
CA ARG A 233 -9.84 -6.56 10.91
C ARG A 233 -10.47 -5.21 10.58
N PHE A 234 -10.19 -4.69 9.38
CA PHE A 234 -10.83 -3.48 8.86
C PHE A 234 -12.21 -3.77 8.26
N GLY A 235 -12.34 -4.86 7.48
CA GLY A 235 -13.56 -5.15 6.74
C GLY A 235 -14.75 -5.59 7.59
N GLN A 236 -14.52 -6.06 8.82
CA GLN A 236 -15.59 -6.30 9.79
C GLN A 236 -16.23 -5.01 10.32
N ASN A 237 -15.60 -3.84 10.15
CA ASN A 237 -16.10 -2.56 10.66
C ASN A 237 -17.05 -1.89 9.63
N PRO A 238 -18.37 -1.81 9.90
CA PRO A 238 -19.31 -1.24 8.93
C PRO A 238 -19.13 0.27 8.72
N ALA A 239 -18.67 1.00 9.73
CA ALA A 239 -18.40 2.44 9.64
C ALA A 239 -17.18 2.70 8.75
N PHE A 240 -16.15 1.84 8.82
CA PHE A 240 -15.00 1.87 7.91
C PHE A 240 -15.43 1.71 6.45
N LEU A 241 -16.21 0.67 6.15
CA LEU A 241 -16.72 0.43 4.79
C LEU A 241 -17.63 1.56 4.28
N GLN A 242 -18.44 2.13 5.18
CA GLN A 242 -19.28 3.28 4.88
C GLN A 242 -18.44 4.52 4.56
N GLY A 243 -17.42 4.82 5.36
CA GLY A 243 -16.54 5.96 5.14
C GLY A 243 -15.81 5.89 3.80
N ILE A 244 -15.36 4.69 3.38
CA ILE A 244 -14.76 4.52 2.05
C ILE A 244 -15.77 4.86 0.94
N ALA A 245 -17.02 4.42 1.10
CA ALA A 245 -18.07 4.71 0.12
C ALA A 245 -18.41 6.22 0.06
N GLU A 246 -18.43 6.90 1.20
CA GLU A 246 -18.66 8.35 1.32
C GLU A 246 -17.52 9.17 0.70
N LEU A 247 -16.29 8.65 0.72
CA LEU A 247 -15.16 9.20 -0.03
C LEU A 247 -15.28 9.00 -1.56
N GLY A 248 -16.36 8.41 -2.05
CA GLY A 248 -16.60 8.12 -3.47
C GLY A 248 -15.69 7.02 -4.02
N LYS A 249 -15.10 6.20 -3.14
CA LYS A 249 -14.19 5.11 -3.53
C LYS A 249 -14.89 3.76 -3.50
N TRP A 250 -14.35 2.83 -4.27
CA TRP A 250 -14.80 1.44 -4.25
C TRP A 250 -13.94 0.66 -3.27
N TYR A 251 -14.53 -0.22 -2.47
CA TYR A 251 -13.77 -1.16 -1.65
C TYR A 251 -13.92 -2.59 -2.14
N LEU A 252 -12.91 -3.40 -1.86
CA LEU A 252 -13.00 -4.85 -1.75
C LEU A 252 -12.32 -5.24 -0.43
N ALA A 253 -13.11 -5.48 0.61
CA ALA A 253 -12.61 -5.75 1.95
C ALA A 253 -12.89 -7.20 2.33
N GLU A 254 -11.90 -7.88 2.90
CA GLU A 254 -12.08 -9.21 3.49
C GLU A 254 -13.02 -9.11 4.70
N VAL A 255 -13.90 -10.09 4.89
CA VAL A 255 -14.88 -10.08 5.99
C VAL A 255 -14.93 -11.42 6.70
N PRO A 256 -15.27 -11.44 8.00
CA PRO A 256 -15.37 -12.66 8.79
C PRO A 256 -16.30 -13.70 8.16
N ALA A 257 -15.97 -14.97 8.35
CA ALA A 257 -16.75 -16.11 7.85
C ALA A 257 -18.21 -16.13 8.35
N ASP A 258 -18.47 -15.55 9.52
CA ASP A 258 -19.80 -15.44 10.13
C ASP A 258 -20.55 -14.14 9.76
N THR A 259 -19.95 -13.30 8.92
CA THR A 259 -20.62 -12.12 8.36
C THR A 259 -21.97 -12.51 7.77
N ARG A 260 -23.03 -11.80 8.14
CA ARG A 260 -24.39 -12.10 7.69
C ARG A 260 -24.81 -11.23 6.52
N VAL A 261 -25.48 -11.83 5.55
CA VAL A 261 -26.01 -11.15 4.37
C VAL A 261 -27.36 -11.74 3.96
N TRP A 262 -28.15 -10.98 3.21
CA TRP A 262 -29.31 -11.53 2.50
C TRP A 262 -29.03 -11.65 1.01
N LYS A 263 -29.37 -12.80 0.40
CA LYS A 263 -29.28 -13.00 -1.08
C LYS A 263 -30.11 -11.98 -1.86
N ARG A 264 -31.27 -11.61 -1.32
CA ARG A 264 -32.20 -10.59 -1.87
C ARG A 264 -32.52 -9.60 -0.76
N THR A 265 -32.72 -8.33 -1.11
CA THR A 265 -33.09 -7.31 -0.13
C THR A 265 -34.42 -7.69 0.53
N PRO A 266 -34.44 -7.91 1.86
CA PRO A 266 -35.68 -8.24 2.56
C PRO A 266 -36.61 -7.03 2.63
N PRO A 267 -37.94 -7.22 2.62
CA PRO A 267 -38.89 -6.14 2.91
C PRO A 267 -38.74 -5.64 4.35
N ILE A 268 -38.96 -4.33 4.54
CA ILE A 268 -38.93 -3.66 5.84
C ILE A 268 -40.36 -3.26 6.23
N GLU A 269 -40.74 -3.50 7.48
CA GLU A 269 -41.92 -2.93 8.10
C GLU A 269 -41.55 -1.59 8.76
N PRO A 270 -42.25 -0.48 8.44
CA PRO A 270 -41.96 0.80 9.05
C PRO A 270 -42.33 0.83 10.55
N PRO A 271 -41.84 1.84 11.30
CA PRO A 271 -42.42 2.21 12.58
C PRO A 271 -43.95 2.38 12.44
N GLY A 272 -44.70 1.99 13.47
CA GLY A 272 -46.16 2.07 13.39
C GLY A 272 -46.86 1.17 14.40
N ARG A 273 -48.18 1.38 14.53
CA ARG A 273 -49.02 0.55 15.40
C ARG A 273 -49.05 -0.88 14.91
N GLY A 274 -48.79 -1.82 15.82
CA GLY A 274 -49.12 -3.22 15.61
C GLY A 274 -50.63 -3.45 15.77
N PRO A 275 -51.15 -4.60 15.32
CA PRO A 275 -52.55 -4.95 15.52
C PRO A 275 -52.94 -5.04 17.00
N LEU A 276 -51.99 -5.42 17.87
CA LEU A 276 -52.14 -5.43 19.33
C LEU A 276 -50.82 -4.98 19.96
N GLY A 277 -50.85 -4.03 20.90
CA GLY A 277 -49.71 -3.59 21.71
C GLY A 277 -49.11 -2.22 21.39
N ARG A 278 -48.02 -1.88 22.10
CA ARG A 278 -47.32 -0.59 22.01
C ARG A 278 -46.82 -0.35 20.58
N PRO A 279 -46.97 0.87 20.01
CA PRO A 279 -46.47 1.19 18.68
C PRO A 279 -44.97 0.88 18.54
N ARG A 280 -44.58 0.34 17.38
CA ARG A 280 -43.16 0.17 17.04
C ARG A 280 -42.55 1.53 16.76
N LEU A 281 -41.45 1.85 17.46
CA LEU A 281 -40.70 3.10 17.30
C LEU A 281 -39.64 3.03 16.20
N HIS A 282 -39.19 1.82 15.85
CA HIS A 282 -38.11 1.60 14.87
C HIS A 282 -38.56 0.65 13.76
N PRO A 283 -38.03 0.82 12.53
CA PRO A 283 -38.26 -0.12 11.45
C PRO A 283 -37.68 -1.50 11.80
N ARG A 284 -38.23 -2.55 11.19
CA ARG A 284 -37.69 -3.91 11.31
C ARG A 284 -37.82 -4.67 10.00
N VAL A 285 -37.00 -5.70 9.84
CA VAL A 285 -37.19 -6.69 8.77
C VAL A 285 -38.56 -7.36 8.94
N ALA A 286 -39.32 -7.49 7.84
CA ALA A 286 -40.64 -8.10 7.88
C ALA A 286 -40.56 -9.55 8.37
N LYS A 287 -41.56 -9.99 9.16
CA LYS A 287 -41.55 -11.36 9.71
C LYS A 287 -41.59 -12.44 8.63
N SER A 288 -42.15 -12.14 7.47
CA SER A 288 -42.22 -13.03 6.29
C SER A 288 -40.92 -13.09 5.50
N ALA A 289 -39.95 -12.22 5.77
CA ALA A 289 -38.69 -12.18 5.05
C ALA A 289 -37.84 -13.42 5.36
N ARG A 290 -37.12 -13.91 4.35
CA ARG A 290 -36.10 -14.96 4.57
C ARG A 290 -35.02 -14.42 5.52
N PRO A 291 -34.53 -15.24 6.47
CA PRO A 291 -33.48 -14.83 7.38
C PRO A 291 -32.17 -14.53 6.64
N SER A 292 -31.31 -13.73 7.24
CA SER A 292 -29.94 -13.55 6.74
C SER A 292 -29.13 -14.83 6.94
N GLU A 293 -28.21 -15.09 6.04
CA GLU A 293 -27.34 -16.27 6.03
C GLU A 293 -25.89 -15.82 6.27
N ARG A 294 -25.10 -16.64 6.96
CA ARG A 294 -23.65 -16.42 7.11
C ARG A 294 -22.95 -16.67 5.77
N VAL A 295 -21.91 -15.90 5.47
CA VAL A 295 -21.17 -16.02 4.20
C VAL A 295 -20.49 -17.39 4.03
N ASP A 296 -20.00 -18.01 5.11
CA ASP A 296 -19.44 -19.36 5.05
C ASP A 296 -20.47 -20.44 4.69
N THR A 297 -21.67 -20.31 5.22
CA THR A 297 -22.81 -21.19 4.96
C THR A 297 -23.26 -21.02 3.52
N LEU A 298 -23.26 -19.79 3.01
CA LEU A 298 -23.51 -19.51 1.60
C LEU A 298 -22.47 -20.20 0.72
N ALA A 299 -21.18 -20.01 1.00
CA ALA A 299 -20.09 -20.58 0.20
C ALA A 299 -20.21 -22.12 0.07
N LYS A 300 -20.53 -22.80 1.17
CA LYS A 300 -20.71 -24.28 1.21
C LYS A 300 -21.86 -24.78 0.34
N HIS A 301 -22.94 -24.00 0.22
CA HIS A 301 -24.13 -24.39 -0.54
C HIS A 301 -24.10 -23.91 -2.01
N LEU A 302 -23.05 -23.21 -2.44
CA LEU A 302 -22.94 -22.80 -3.84
C LEU A 302 -22.69 -24.01 -4.74
N PRO A 303 -23.52 -24.28 -5.77
CA PRO A 303 -23.21 -25.27 -6.78
C PRO A 303 -21.85 -25.04 -7.43
N ARG A 304 -21.19 -26.14 -7.80
CA ARG A 304 -19.88 -26.13 -8.46
C ARG A 304 -19.85 -25.27 -9.73
N SER A 305 -20.96 -25.18 -10.46
CA SER A 305 -21.09 -24.36 -11.67
C SER A 305 -20.95 -22.85 -11.45
N MET A 306 -21.14 -22.35 -10.22
CA MET A 306 -20.94 -20.95 -9.88
C MET A 306 -19.48 -20.60 -9.57
N TRP A 307 -18.62 -21.61 -9.35
CA TRP A 307 -17.21 -21.42 -9.13
C TRP A 307 -16.46 -21.43 -10.46
N LYS A 308 -15.71 -20.36 -10.73
CA LYS A 308 -14.89 -20.23 -11.94
C LYS A 308 -13.44 -20.02 -11.56
N ARG A 309 -12.54 -20.71 -12.25
CA ARG A 309 -11.10 -20.56 -12.03
C ARG A 309 -10.59 -19.28 -12.66
N TYR A 310 -9.86 -18.48 -11.90
CA TYR A 310 -9.17 -17.30 -12.40
C TYR A 310 -7.69 -17.35 -12.06
N ARG A 311 -6.89 -16.74 -12.93
CA ARG A 311 -5.49 -16.42 -12.69
C ARG A 311 -5.42 -15.06 -12.00
N ILE A 312 -4.87 -15.04 -10.79
CA ILE A 312 -4.73 -13.82 -9.98
C ILE A 312 -3.45 -13.06 -10.38
N LYS A 313 -2.31 -13.77 -10.43
CA LYS A 313 -1.03 -13.18 -10.83
C LYS A 313 -0.04 -14.22 -11.36
N GLU A 314 0.99 -13.77 -12.03
CA GLU A 314 2.18 -14.57 -12.32
C GLU A 314 3.15 -14.47 -11.14
N GLY A 315 3.30 -15.55 -10.38
CA GLY A 315 4.22 -15.61 -9.24
C GLY A 315 5.60 -16.14 -9.64
N SER A 316 6.59 -15.91 -8.77
CA SER A 316 7.93 -16.52 -8.89
C SER A 316 7.93 -18.05 -8.77
N LYS A 317 6.81 -18.66 -8.39
CA LYS A 317 6.60 -20.12 -8.37
C LYS A 317 5.55 -20.60 -9.40
N GLY A 318 5.16 -19.74 -10.33
CA GLY A 318 4.11 -20.00 -11.32
C GLY A 318 2.86 -19.15 -11.10
N ALA A 319 1.88 -19.30 -11.99
CA ALA A 319 0.62 -18.57 -11.91
C ALA A 319 -0.13 -18.89 -10.60
N VAL A 320 -0.43 -17.87 -9.80
CA VAL A 320 -1.33 -18.00 -8.66
C VAL A 320 -2.74 -18.05 -9.21
N VAL A 321 -3.39 -19.20 -9.08
CA VAL A 321 -4.78 -19.42 -9.50
C VAL A 321 -5.66 -19.69 -8.28
N ALA A 322 -6.92 -19.28 -8.36
CA ALA A 322 -7.93 -19.58 -7.34
C ALA A 322 -9.30 -19.72 -8.02
N ASP A 323 -10.21 -20.44 -7.36
CA ASP A 323 -11.60 -20.51 -7.79
C ASP A 323 -12.39 -19.37 -7.14
N PHE A 324 -13.23 -18.69 -7.91
CA PHE A 324 -14.03 -17.56 -7.46
C PHE A 324 -15.52 -17.77 -7.72
N ALA A 325 -16.34 -17.23 -6.81
CA ALA A 325 -17.78 -17.08 -7.01
C ALA A 325 -18.20 -15.66 -6.65
N PHE A 326 -19.18 -15.12 -7.39
CA PHE A 326 -19.64 -13.74 -7.26
C PHE A 326 -21.14 -13.71 -7.08
N LEU A 327 -21.60 -13.03 -6.03
CA LEU A 327 -23.02 -12.85 -5.73
C LEU A 327 -23.32 -11.38 -5.50
N ARG A 328 -24.55 -10.97 -5.80
CA ARG A 328 -25.09 -9.68 -5.37
C ARG A 328 -25.98 -9.89 -4.17
N VAL A 329 -25.52 -9.40 -3.02
CA VAL A 329 -26.16 -9.58 -1.71
C VAL A 329 -26.51 -8.24 -1.08
N THR A 330 -27.28 -8.27 0.00
CA THR A 330 -27.60 -7.11 0.84
C THR A 330 -26.90 -7.28 2.17
N ALA A 331 -26.07 -6.32 2.56
CA ALA A 331 -25.38 -6.33 3.84
C ALA A 331 -26.38 -6.24 5.00
N VAL A 332 -26.10 -6.92 6.12
CA VAL A 332 -26.77 -6.65 7.38
C VAL A 332 -26.10 -5.45 8.06
N ARG A 333 -26.88 -4.41 8.36
CA ARG A 333 -26.42 -3.23 9.10
C ARG A 333 -27.40 -2.93 10.24
N HIS A 334 -26.94 -3.07 11.49
CA HIS A 334 -27.78 -2.90 12.69
C HIS A 334 -29.11 -3.69 12.63
N GLY A 335 -29.08 -4.91 12.09
CA GLY A 335 -30.26 -5.76 11.92
C GLY A 335 -31.19 -5.38 10.76
N LEU A 336 -30.86 -4.34 9.99
CA LEU A 336 -31.62 -3.85 8.84
C LEU A 336 -30.85 -4.05 7.52
N PRO A 337 -31.53 -4.05 6.36
CA PRO A 337 -30.86 -4.14 5.07
C PRO A 337 -30.09 -2.86 4.73
N GLY A 338 -28.79 -3.01 4.50
CA GLY A 338 -27.95 -1.96 3.91
C GLY A 338 -27.99 -1.95 2.38
N PRO A 339 -27.03 -1.29 1.72
CA PRO A 339 -26.92 -1.29 0.26
C PRO A 339 -26.72 -2.70 -0.32
N ARG A 340 -27.23 -2.91 -1.54
CA ARG A 340 -26.84 -4.08 -2.34
C ARG A 340 -25.39 -3.94 -2.77
N GLN A 341 -24.62 -5.00 -2.56
CA GLN A 341 -23.18 -5.03 -2.79
C GLN A 341 -22.73 -6.39 -3.33
N TRP A 342 -21.50 -6.46 -3.82
CA TRP A 342 -20.89 -7.71 -4.23
C TRP A 342 -20.46 -8.49 -2.99
N LEU A 343 -20.69 -9.79 -3.02
CA LEU A 343 -20.04 -10.78 -2.18
C LEU A 343 -19.17 -11.64 -3.10
N VAL A 344 -17.87 -11.63 -2.84
CA VAL A 344 -16.87 -12.36 -3.61
C VAL A 344 -16.31 -13.44 -2.71
N PHE A 345 -16.34 -14.68 -3.20
CA PHE A 345 -15.63 -15.78 -2.57
C PHE A 345 -14.37 -16.08 -3.36
N ARG A 346 -13.27 -16.35 -2.65
CA ARG A 346 -12.03 -16.88 -3.21
C ARG A 346 -11.67 -18.15 -2.49
N ARG A 347 -11.48 -19.23 -3.24
CA ARG A 347 -11.12 -20.55 -2.74
C ARG A 347 -9.75 -20.95 -3.27
N SER A 348 -8.84 -21.38 -2.38
CA SER A 348 -7.56 -21.95 -2.82
C SER A 348 -7.79 -23.23 -3.64
N VAL A 349 -6.91 -23.49 -4.60
CA VAL A 349 -6.94 -24.74 -5.39
C VAL A 349 -6.07 -25.83 -4.78
N THR A 350 -5.20 -25.47 -3.83
CA THR A 350 -4.29 -26.37 -3.13
C THR A 350 -4.84 -26.68 -1.74
N GLU A 351 -4.68 -27.92 -1.31
CA GLU A 351 -5.05 -28.35 0.03
C GLU A 351 -4.10 -27.77 1.11
N PRO A 352 -4.62 -27.37 2.29
CA PRO A 352 -6.04 -27.34 2.64
C PRO A 352 -6.81 -26.24 1.87
N VAL A 353 -8.01 -26.59 1.42
CA VAL A 353 -8.89 -25.63 0.74
C VAL A 353 -9.37 -24.54 1.71
N GLU A 354 -8.80 -23.35 1.57
CA GLU A 354 -9.16 -22.15 2.32
C GLU A 354 -10.13 -21.29 1.50
N THR A 355 -11.22 -20.84 2.12
CA THR A 355 -12.19 -19.94 1.48
C THR A 355 -12.20 -18.61 2.21
N LYS A 356 -11.85 -17.53 1.48
CA LYS A 356 -11.94 -16.15 1.93
C LYS A 356 -13.17 -15.48 1.33
N SER A 357 -13.80 -14.60 2.10
CA SER A 357 -15.01 -13.86 1.71
C SER A 357 -14.72 -12.37 1.70
N TYR A 358 -15.24 -11.66 0.70
CA TYR A 358 -15.05 -10.23 0.55
C TYR A 358 -16.37 -9.53 0.23
N LEU A 359 -16.54 -8.33 0.76
CA LEU A 359 -17.63 -7.42 0.35
C LEU A 359 -17.08 -6.29 -0.51
N SER A 360 -17.87 -5.86 -1.50
CA SER A 360 -17.51 -4.72 -2.35
C SER A 360 -18.70 -3.87 -2.75
N ASN A 361 -18.60 -2.54 -2.56
CA ASN A 361 -19.57 -1.56 -3.02
C ASN A 361 -19.43 -1.21 -4.52
N ALA A 362 -18.57 -1.88 -5.28
CA ALA A 362 -18.41 -1.61 -6.70
C ALA A 362 -19.75 -1.74 -7.46
N PRO A 363 -19.94 -0.98 -8.56
CA PRO A 363 -21.17 -1.00 -9.34
C PRO A 363 -21.58 -2.41 -9.77
N ALA A 364 -22.88 -2.61 -9.98
CA ALA A 364 -23.41 -3.91 -10.41
C ALA A 364 -22.88 -4.33 -11.80
N GLN A 365 -22.40 -3.38 -12.60
CA GLN A 365 -21.78 -3.59 -13.90
C GLN A 365 -20.29 -3.90 -13.82
N CYS A 366 -19.68 -3.87 -12.62
CA CYS A 366 -18.28 -4.20 -12.44
C CYS A 366 -17.99 -5.62 -12.93
N ALA A 367 -17.02 -5.75 -13.84
CA ALA A 367 -16.65 -7.04 -14.38
C ALA A 367 -16.05 -7.95 -13.29
N PRO A 368 -16.38 -9.25 -13.24
CA PRO A 368 -15.75 -10.18 -12.29
C PRO A 368 -14.23 -10.20 -12.35
N GLY A 369 -13.64 -10.03 -13.54
CA GLY A 369 -12.19 -9.96 -13.72
C GLY A 369 -11.54 -8.79 -12.97
N GLU A 370 -12.25 -7.68 -12.82
CA GLU A 370 -11.77 -6.53 -12.04
C GLU A 370 -11.76 -6.83 -10.54
N LEU A 371 -12.81 -7.48 -10.02
CA LEU A 371 -12.85 -7.94 -8.62
C LEU A 371 -11.73 -8.96 -8.33
N VAL A 372 -11.42 -9.84 -9.29
CA VAL A 372 -10.29 -10.77 -9.20
C VAL A 372 -8.96 -10.03 -9.17
N ARG A 373 -8.77 -9.04 -10.06
CA ARG A 373 -7.56 -8.21 -10.11
C ARG A 373 -7.30 -7.57 -8.75
N VAL A 374 -8.31 -6.90 -8.19
CA VAL A 374 -8.23 -6.20 -6.90
C VAL A 374 -7.96 -7.18 -5.76
N THR A 375 -8.56 -8.38 -5.78
CA THR A 375 -8.25 -9.44 -4.80
C THR A 375 -6.76 -9.83 -4.82
N GLY A 376 -6.14 -9.82 -6.00
CA GLY A 376 -4.71 -10.09 -6.17
C GLY A 376 -3.78 -9.00 -5.65
N LEU A 377 -4.30 -7.79 -5.49
CA LEU A 377 -3.57 -6.60 -5.07
C LEU A 377 -3.61 -6.38 -3.55
N ARG A 378 -3.99 -7.40 -2.74
CA ARG A 378 -3.74 -7.39 -1.28
C ARG A 378 -2.30 -7.76 -0.91
N TRP A 379 -1.67 -8.66 -1.68
CA TRP A 379 -0.28 -9.09 -1.43
C TRP A 379 0.79 -7.97 -1.42
N PRO A 380 0.67 -6.89 -2.23
CA PRO A 380 1.58 -5.76 -2.17
C PRO A 380 1.77 -5.17 -0.77
N ILE A 381 0.75 -5.05 0.09
CA ILE A 381 0.99 -4.45 1.42
C ILE A 381 1.88 -5.33 2.31
N GLU A 382 1.60 -6.64 2.36
CA GLU A 382 2.45 -7.60 3.08
C GLU A 382 3.89 -7.57 2.58
N THR A 383 4.05 -7.41 1.26
CA THR A 383 5.36 -7.34 0.61
C THR A 383 6.06 -6.03 0.92
N THR A 384 5.35 -4.91 0.82
CA THR A 384 5.85 -3.56 1.13
C THR A 384 6.27 -3.48 2.59
N LEU A 385 5.50 -4.04 3.53
CA LEU A 385 5.86 -4.10 4.94
C LEU A 385 7.06 -5.01 5.18
N LYS A 386 7.15 -6.15 4.49
CA LYS A 386 8.30 -7.05 4.57
C LYS A 386 9.57 -6.41 4.01
N GLU A 387 9.48 -5.73 2.88
CA GLU A 387 10.59 -4.99 2.25
C GLU A 387 10.95 -3.77 3.09
N GLY A 388 9.96 -3.07 3.65
CA GLY A 388 10.13 -2.02 4.64
C GLY A 388 11.04 -2.48 5.79
N LYS A 389 10.67 -3.57 6.46
CA LYS A 389 11.43 -4.11 7.60
C LYS A 389 12.77 -4.69 7.16
N GLY A 390 12.78 -5.56 6.15
CA GLY A 390 13.96 -6.32 5.75
C GLY A 390 15.00 -5.54 4.94
N GLU A 391 14.58 -4.67 4.02
CA GLU A 391 15.47 -4.02 3.05
C GLU A 391 15.84 -2.59 3.46
N VAL A 392 14.90 -1.82 4.03
CA VAL A 392 15.13 -0.39 4.38
C VAL A 392 15.08 -0.10 5.89
N GLY A 393 14.88 -1.13 6.72
CA GLY A 393 15.03 -1.04 8.18
C GLY A 393 13.90 -0.32 8.90
N MET A 394 12.65 -0.45 8.42
CA MET A 394 11.44 0.15 9.00
C MET A 394 11.21 -0.21 10.48
N ASP A 395 11.71 -1.36 10.94
CA ASP A 395 11.63 -1.81 12.33
C ASP A 395 12.99 -1.73 13.06
N HIS A 396 13.98 -1.08 12.44
CA HIS A 396 15.31 -0.97 13.01
C HIS A 396 15.44 0.19 13.99
N TYR A 397 14.57 1.20 13.92
CA TYR A 397 14.65 2.44 14.70
C TYR A 397 14.64 2.27 16.22
N GLU A 398 15.30 3.23 16.87
CA GLU A 398 15.44 3.34 18.33
C GLU A 398 14.84 4.65 18.87
N THR A 399 14.10 5.39 18.03
CA THR A 399 13.39 6.61 18.46
C THR A 399 12.34 6.31 19.52
N ARG A 400 12.16 7.27 20.42
CA ARG A 400 11.20 7.25 21.52
C ARG A 400 10.12 8.33 21.39
N THR A 401 10.35 9.34 20.57
CA THR A 401 9.49 10.53 20.45
C THR A 401 8.48 10.38 19.33
N TRP A 402 7.35 11.08 19.45
CA TRP A 402 6.32 11.23 18.41
C TRP A 402 6.97 11.68 17.10
N LEU A 403 7.68 12.81 17.16
CA LEU A 403 8.38 13.41 16.03
C LEU A 403 9.35 12.41 15.38
N GLY A 404 10.17 11.73 16.18
CA GLY A 404 11.16 10.81 15.64
C GLY A 404 10.55 9.56 14.98
N TRP A 405 9.40 9.08 15.47
CA TRP A 405 8.70 7.98 14.81
C TRP A 405 8.23 8.40 13.40
N HIS A 406 7.58 9.56 13.30
CA HIS A 406 7.10 10.09 12.03
C HIS A 406 8.23 10.42 11.05
N HIS A 407 9.34 10.97 11.54
CA HIS A 407 10.54 11.20 10.73
C HIS A 407 11.14 9.91 10.17
N HIS A 408 11.26 8.89 11.02
CA HIS A 408 11.77 7.59 10.58
C HIS A 408 10.86 6.96 9.51
N MET A 409 9.54 7.02 9.68
CA MET A 409 8.60 6.47 8.70
C MET A 409 8.65 7.23 7.38
N ALA A 410 8.68 8.57 7.40
CA ALA A 410 8.82 9.39 6.20
C ALA A 410 10.09 9.04 5.40
N GLN A 411 11.24 8.93 6.07
CA GLN A 411 12.50 8.54 5.41
C GLN A 411 12.43 7.12 4.85
N THR A 412 11.88 6.18 5.63
CA THR A 412 11.68 4.78 5.21
C THR A 412 10.83 4.68 3.96
N PHE A 413 9.77 5.49 3.87
CA PHE A 413 8.89 5.52 2.71
C PHE A 413 9.63 6.03 1.48
N MET A 414 10.48 7.05 1.63
CA MET A 414 11.29 7.58 0.53
C MET A 414 12.36 6.58 0.08
N ALA A 415 13.00 5.86 1.02
CA ALA A 415 13.92 4.79 0.68
C ALA A 415 13.22 3.67 -0.10
N HIS A 416 12.03 3.23 0.33
CA HIS A 416 11.24 2.23 -0.39
C HIS A 416 10.77 2.72 -1.76
N LEU A 417 10.30 3.97 -1.86
CA LEU A 417 9.90 4.59 -3.13
C LEU A 417 11.07 4.66 -4.12
N PHE A 418 12.28 4.96 -3.64
CA PHE A 418 13.47 4.96 -4.48
C PHE A 418 13.77 3.54 -5.03
N LEU A 419 13.63 2.49 -4.22
CA LEU A 419 13.76 1.12 -4.71
C LEU A 419 12.71 0.78 -5.77
N ALA A 420 11.46 1.20 -5.57
CA ALA A 420 10.40 1.04 -6.58
C ALA A 420 10.73 1.80 -7.88
N ARG A 421 11.33 3.00 -7.78
CA ARG A 421 11.82 3.78 -8.92
C ARG A 421 12.94 3.06 -9.67
N LEU A 422 13.92 2.48 -8.98
CA LEU A 422 14.99 1.71 -9.62
C LEU A 422 14.43 0.49 -10.37
N GLN A 423 13.46 -0.22 -9.78
CA GLN A 423 12.80 -1.34 -10.46
C GLN A 423 12.16 -0.90 -11.79
N LEU A 424 11.51 0.27 -11.83
CA LEU A 424 10.95 0.83 -13.06
C LEU A 424 12.03 1.17 -14.10
N VAL A 425 13.10 1.84 -13.68
CA VAL A 425 14.19 2.27 -14.56
C VAL A 425 14.87 1.05 -15.20
N PHE A 426 15.18 0.03 -14.41
CA PHE A 426 15.84 -1.18 -14.92
C PHE A 426 14.90 -2.06 -15.74
N LYS A 427 13.61 -2.14 -15.39
CA LYS A 427 12.60 -2.85 -16.21
C LYS A 427 12.42 -2.21 -17.59
N LYS A 428 12.45 -0.88 -17.68
CA LYS A 428 12.39 -0.17 -18.98
C LYS A 428 13.65 -0.44 -19.82
N LYS A 429 14.83 -0.44 -19.20
CA LYS A 429 16.10 -0.72 -19.89
C LYS A 429 16.17 -2.15 -20.44
N SER A 430 15.63 -3.15 -19.72
CA SER A 430 15.58 -4.54 -20.22
C SER A 430 14.66 -4.74 -21.44
N GLY A 431 13.74 -3.81 -21.72
CA GLY A 431 12.83 -3.90 -22.88
C GLY A 431 13.46 -3.51 -24.22
N VAL A 432 14.69 -2.98 -24.24
CA VAL A 432 15.40 -2.61 -25.48
C VAL A 432 16.15 -3.80 -26.09
N ASP A 433 16.47 -4.82 -25.29
CA ASP A 433 17.24 -6.00 -25.72
C ASP A 433 16.41 -7.28 -25.90
N ASP A 434 15.09 -7.23 -25.63
CA ASP A 434 14.21 -8.40 -25.73
C ASP A 434 13.17 -8.22 -26.85
N ARG A 435 13.64 -8.26 -28.11
CA ARG A 435 12.74 -8.55 -29.24
C ARG A 435 12.41 -10.05 -29.22
N SER A 436 11.37 -10.41 -28.48
CA SER A 436 10.74 -11.73 -28.60
C SER A 436 9.65 -11.70 -29.67
N GLY A 437 9.78 -12.63 -30.61
CA GLY A 437 8.92 -12.80 -31.76
C GLY A 437 7.51 -13.32 -31.45
N ALA A 438 6.81 -13.54 -32.56
CA ALA A 438 5.39 -13.78 -32.74
C ALA A 438 4.68 -14.74 -31.77
N SER A 439 3.36 -14.53 -31.74
CA SER A 439 2.29 -15.32 -31.14
C SER A 439 2.45 -16.84 -31.26
N VAL A 440 2.21 -17.54 -30.15
CA VAL A 440 1.93 -18.99 -30.16
C VAL A 440 0.43 -19.18 -30.09
N ASP A 441 -0.17 -19.51 -31.23
CA ASP A 441 -1.52 -20.07 -31.32
C ASP A 441 -1.51 -21.54 -30.86
N CYS A 442 -2.54 -21.93 -30.12
CA CYS A 442 -2.84 -23.33 -29.79
C CYS A 442 -3.77 -23.96 -30.84
N PRO A 443 -3.77 -25.29 -30.99
CA PRO A 443 -4.14 -25.97 -32.23
C PRO A 443 -5.63 -26.28 -32.32
N SER A 444 -6.21 -26.15 -33.52
CA SER A 444 -7.41 -26.91 -33.90
C SER A 444 -7.29 -27.43 -35.33
N ASP A 445 -7.08 -28.74 -35.37
CA ASP A 445 -7.55 -29.74 -36.32
C ASP A 445 -7.76 -29.38 -37.81
N SER A 446 -7.07 -30.17 -38.61
CA SER A 446 -7.10 -30.26 -40.06
C SER A 446 -8.45 -30.72 -40.63
N ARG A 447 -8.93 -30.05 -41.69
CA ARG A 447 -9.60 -30.73 -42.82
C ARG A 447 -9.49 -29.90 -44.10
N ARG A 448 -8.85 -30.49 -45.11
CA ARG A 448 -8.66 -30.00 -46.49
C ARG A 448 -10.00 -29.75 -47.21
N ARG A 449 -10.08 -28.72 -48.05
CA ARG A 449 -10.32 -28.84 -49.52
C ARG A 449 -10.27 -27.49 -50.28
N ARG A 450 -9.32 -27.43 -51.22
CA ARG A 450 -9.30 -26.88 -52.61
C ARG A 450 -9.98 -25.54 -52.96
N SER A 451 -9.12 -24.57 -53.32
CA SER A 451 -9.08 -23.68 -54.50
C SER A 451 -10.35 -23.37 -55.32
N HIS A 452 -10.60 -22.08 -55.55
CA HIS A 452 -10.72 -21.49 -56.90
C HIS A 452 -10.47 -19.96 -56.90
N ARG A 453 -9.76 -19.50 -57.95
CA ARG A 453 -9.43 -18.11 -58.33
C ARG A 453 -10.63 -17.39 -58.95
N HIS A 454 -10.73 -16.06 -58.80
CA HIS A 454 -10.98 -15.02 -59.82
C HIS A 454 -10.80 -13.63 -59.15
N ARG A 455 -9.82 -12.78 -59.52
CA ARG A 455 -9.87 -11.62 -60.48
C ARG A 455 -11.19 -10.82 -60.36
N ARG A 456 -11.26 -9.48 -60.24
CA ARG A 456 -10.41 -8.34 -60.64
C ARG A 456 -11.06 -7.04 -60.09
N ALA A 457 -10.23 -6.04 -59.75
CA ALA A 457 -10.36 -4.59 -60.05
C ALA A 457 -11.59 -3.81 -59.50
N ASP A 458 -11.53 -2.56 -59.02
CA ASP A 458 -10.81 -1.35 -59.45
C ASP A 458 -10.82 -0.31 -58.28
N ARG A 459 -9.71 0.42 -57.99
CA ARG A 459 -9.46 1.86 -58.29
C ARG A 459 -10.46 2.84 -57.62
N LEU A 460 -10.12 3.92 -56.89
CA LEU A 460 -8.97 4.83 -56.84
C LEU A 460 -9.03 5.68 -55.53
N SER A 461 -7.86 6.08 -55.02
CA SER A 461 -7.63 7.22 -54.08
C SER A 461 -7.36 8.51 -54.90
N PRO A 462 -6.74 9.62 -54.40
CA PRO A 462 -6.52 10.20 -53.06
C PRO A 462 -6.73 11.76 -53.04
N VAL A 463 -6.40 12.44 -51.92
CA VAL A 463 -5.73 13.78 -51.77
C VAL A 463 -5.93 14.21 -50.29
N ALA A 464 -4.93 14.08 -49.41
CA ALA A 464 -3.82 14.99 -49.10
C ALA A 464 -4.26 16.40 -48.61
N GLN A 465 -3.93 16.74 -47.35
CA GLN A 465 -3.00 17.84 -47.07
C GLN A 465 -2.62 17.97 -45.59
N SER A 466 -1.31 18.13 -45.42
CA SER A 466 -0.56 18.47 -44.22
C SER A 466 -0.75 19.94 -43.84
N ARG A 467 -0.85 20.25 -42.55
CA ARG A 467 -0.44 21.56 -42.02
C ARG A 467 0.35 21.40 -40.72
N ARG A 468 1.66 21.63 -40.85
CA ARG A 468 2.56 22.07 -39.79
C ARG A 468 2.11 23.44 -39.30
N LEU A 469 2.21 23.69 -38.00
CA LEU A 469 2.34 25.03 -37.45
C LEU A 469 3.55 25.10 -36.52
N SER A 470 4.21 26.25 -36.62
CA SER A 470 5.57 26.58 -36.27
C SER A 470 5.77 26.98 -34.81
N LEU A 471 6.95 26.63 -34.29
CA LEU A 471 7.60 27.29 -33.17
C LEU A 471 7.80 28.78 -33.46
N SER A 472 7.48 29.64 -32.50
CA SER A 472 8.12 30.95 -32.36
C SER A 472 8.38 31.23 -30.88
N SER A 473 9.63 31.57 -30.62
CA SER A 473 10.22 32.03 -29.37
C SER A 473 9.80 33.48 -29.10
N GLN A 474 9.31 33.76 -27.89
CA GLN A 474 9.35 35.10 -27.32
C GLN A 474 9.95 35.04 -25.91
N THR A 475 11.19 35.47 -25.86
CA THR A 475 11.92 35.95 -24.69
C THR A 475 11.19 37.16 -24.10
N ARG A 476 10.85 37.10 -22.81
CA ARG A 476 10.60 38.29 -21.99
C ARG A 476 11.55 38.26 -20.80
N SER A 477 12.57 39.11 -20.90
CA SER A 477 13.43 39.58 -19.82
C SER A 477 12.66 40.57 -18.95
N PHE A 478 12.78 40.44 -17.62
CA PHE A 478 12.45 41.49 -16.66
C PHE A 478 13.75 41.94 -15.97
N PRO A 479 13.92 43.25 -15.68
CA PRO A 479 15.15 43.82 -15.15
C PRO A 479 15.29 43.67 -13.62
N PRO A 480 16.50 43.86 -13.06
CA PRO A 480 16.75 43.73 -11.64
C PRO A 480 16.36 45.01 -10.89
N SER A 481 15.87 44.87 -9.66
CA SER A 481 15.73 45.97 -8.70
C SER A 481 16.64 45.71 -7.51
N SER A 482 17.79 46.36 -7.51
CA SER A 482 18.59 46.64 -6.33
C SER A 482 18.29 48.06 -5.84
N ALA A 483 17.90 48.20 -4.57
CA ALA A 483 18.12 49.44 -3.82
C ALA A 483 18.20 49.10 -2.32
N ALA A 484 19.41 49.16 -1.80
CA ALA A 484 19.67 49.47 -0.40
C ALA A 484 19.66 51.00 -0.24
N ILE A 485 19.25 51.50 0.94
CA ILE A 485 19.98 52.47 1.80
C ILE A 485 19.02 53.16 2.80
N SER A 486 19.39 53.01 4.09
CA SER A 486 19.25 53.88 5.28
C SER A 486 17.87 54.39 5.75
N ALA A 487 17.49 54.08 6.99
CA ALA A 487 18.01 54.67 8.23
C ALA A 487 17.82 53.69 9.41
#